data_AF-A0A9D2M5D5-F1
#
_entry.id   AF-A0A9D2M5D5-F1
#
_cell.length_a   1.000
_cell.length_b   1.000
_cell.length_c   1.000
_cell.angle_alpha   90.00
_cell.angle_beta   90.00
_cell.angle_gamma   90.00
#
_symmetry.space_group_name_H-M   'P 1'
#
loop_
_entity.id
_entity.type
_entity.pdbx_description
1 polymer ?
#
loop_
_entity_poly.entity_id
_entity_poly.type
_entity_poly.pdbx_seq_one_letter_code
_entity_poly.pdbx_strand_id
1 'polypeptide(L)'
;MMKKTTRSRMDDKGFTLVEMIVVLVIIAVLASAIVPSLTGYINRANKEKAVSETRSLVMAAQTVISDAYANGSLDAILAQEAPGDTDAIAEIRELAGFPQGEQDNTRHFVATVSGTGEIVKLEYLYADEEACVYDGQSATYSTDETPSDDVRETDAILAAEAG
;
A
#
# COMPACT_ATOMS: atom_id res chain seq x y z
N MET A 1 -48.07 30.15 60.00
CA MET A 1 -48.17 29.09 58.98
C MET A 1 -46.84 29.02 58.24
N MET A 2 -45.96 28.06 58.57
CA MET A 2 -44.64 27.90 57.95
C MET A 2 -44.62 26.58 57.16
N LYS A 3 -44.52 26.68 55.83
CA LYS A 3 -44.37 25.53 54.94
C LYS A 3 -42.94 24.99 55.05
N LYS A 4 -42.78 23.79 55.63
CA LYS A 4 -41.54 23.02 55.56
C LYS A 4 -41.38 22.51 54.12
N THR A 5 -40.38 23.03 53.41
CA THR A 5 -39.93 22.51 52.12
C THR A 5 -39.01 21.31 52.38
N THR A 6 -39.50 20.11 52.11
CA THR A 6 -38.69 18.88 52.15
C THR A 6 -37.78 18.85 50.92
N ARG A 7 -36.48 19.03 51.13
CA ARG A 7 -35.44 18.88 50.10
C ARG A 7 -35.09 17.40 49.99
N SER A 8 -35.56 16.72 48.94
CA SER A 8 -35.10 15.35 48.64
C SER A 8 -33.64 15.42 48.23
N ARG A 9 -32.74 14.82 49.02
CA ARG A 9 -31.39 14.50 48.55
C ARG A 9 -31.56 13.42 47.50
N MET A 10 -31.32 13.75 46.24
CA MET A 10 -31.12 12.74 45.20
C MET A 10 -29.90 11.92 45.63
N ASP A 11 -30.05 10.61 45.68
CA ASP A 11 -28.97 9.68 45.97
C ASP A 11 -27.92 9.79 44.86
N ASP A 12 -26.88 10.60 45.10
CA ASP A 12 -25.66 10.58 44.30
C ASP A 12 -24.93 9.26 44.57
N LYS A 13 -25.41 8.17 43.97
CA LYS A 13 -24.69 6.90 43.89
C LYS A 13 -23.53 7.08 42.90
N GLY A 14 -22.49 7.75 43.36
CA GLY A 14 -21.22 7.85 42.64
C GLY A 14 -20.64 6.45 42.47
N PHE A 15 -20.26 6.13 41.24
CA PHE A 15 -19.49 4.92 40.92
C PHE A 15 -18.28 4.85 41.85
N THR A 16 -18.08 3.72 42.51
CA THR A 16 -16.92 3.61 43.41
C THR A 16 -15.65 3.53 42.57
N LEU A 17 -14.55 4.14 43.03
CA LEU A 17 -13.24 4.04 42.34
C LEU A 17 -12.83 2.57 42.12
N VAL A 18 -13.24 1.70 43.06
CA VAL A 18 -13.00 0.25 43.00
C VAL A 18 -13.72 -0.38 41.80
N GLU A 19 -14.94 0.05 41.52
CA GLU A 19 -15.74 -0.48 40.41
C GLU A 19 -15.14 -0.07 39.06
N MET A 20 -14.54 1.13 38.97
CA MET A 20 -13.85 1.59 37.77
C MET A 20 -12.52 0.87 37.54
N ILE A 21 -11.71 0.64 38.58
CA ILE A 21 -10.41 -0.02 38.41
C ILE A 21 -10.54 -1.49 38.02
N VAL A 22 -11.56 -2.21 38.53
CA VAL A 22 -11.84 -3.59 38.14
C VAL A 22 -12.16 -3.68 36.65
N VAL A 23 -12.97 -2.75 36.11
CA VAL A 23 -13.32 -2.73 34.69
C VAL A 23 -12.09 -2.44 33.81
N LEU A 24 -11.26 -1.45 34.18
CA LEU A 24 -10.04 -1.13 33.43
C LEU A 24 -9.06 -2.31 33.39
N VAL A 25 -8.94 -3.07 34.49
CA VAL A 25 -8.10 -4.27 34.56
C VAL A 25 -8.63 -5.37 33.62
N ILE A 26 -9.94 -5.62 33.61
CA ILE A 26 -10.53 -6.63 32.72
C ILE A 26 -10.34 -6.25 31.25
N ILE A 27 -10.57 -4.98 30.89
CA ILE A 27 -10.35 -4.48 29.52
C ILE A 27 -8.88 -4.63 29.13
N ALA A 28 -7.94 -4.34 30.03
CA ALA A 28 -6.51 -4.47 29.76
C ALA A 28 -6.10 -5.93 29.46
N VAL A 29 -6.62 -6.89 30.21
CA VAL A 29 -6.33 -8.33 29.99
C VAL A 29 -6.91 -8.80 28.64
N LEU A 30 -8.16 -8.43 28.33
CA LEU A 30 -8.80 -8.83 27.08
C LEU A 30 -8.15 -8.16 25.85
N ALA A 31 -7.82 -6.87 25.95
CA ALA A 31 -7.15 -6.15 24.89
C ALA A 31 -5.79 -6.79 24.55
N SER A 32 -5.02 -7.17 25.57
CA SER A 32 -3.72 -7.84 25.39
C SER A 32 -3.80 -9.12 24.55
N ALA A 33 -4.85 -9.93 24.72
CA ALA A 33 -5.03 -11.16 23.94
C ALA A 33 -5.49 -10.91 22.49
N ILE A 34 -6.20 -9.80 22.23
CA ILE A 34 -6.79 -9.50 20.92
C ILE A 34 -5.78 -8.81 19.99
N VAL A 35 -4.90 -7.96 20.52
CA VAL A 35 -3.93 -7.17 19.72
C VAL A 35 -3.11 -8.02 18.74
N PRO A 36 -2.48 -9.15 19.14
CA PRO A 36 -1.66 -9.95 18.21
C PRO A 36 -2.45 -10.48 17.01
N SER A 37 -3.71 -10.88 17.25
CA SER A 37 -4.58 -11.39 16.19
C SER A 37 -4.95 -10.27 15.22
N LEU A 38 -5.35 -9.11 15.74
CA LEU A 38 -5.71 -7.96 14.90
C LEU A 38 -4.53 -7.46 14.07
N THR A 39 -3.33 -7.36 14.65
CA THR A 39 -2.12 -6.96 13.92
C THR A 39 -1.81 -7.92 12.77
N GLY A 40 -1.95 -9.24 12.97
CA GLY A 40 -1.77 -10.22 11.90
C GLY A 40 -2.79 -10.08 10.75
N TYR A 41 -4.07 -9.83 11.07
CA TYR A 41 -5.10 -9.58 10.06
C TYR A 41 -4.85 -8.30 9.27
N ILE A 42 -4.40 -7.23 9.94
CA ILE A 42 -4.05 -5.96 9.29
C ILE A 42 -2.90 -6.18 8.30
N ASN A 43 -1.83 -6.88 8.72
CA ASN A 43 -0.70 -7.16 7.83
C ASN A 43 -1.12 -7.98 6.61
N ARG A 44 -1.98 -8.99 6.79
CA ARG A 44 -2.52 -9.76 5.67
C ARG A 44 -3.37 -8.92 4.73
N ALA A 45 -4.24 -8.07 5.27
CA ALA A 45 -5.07 -7.17 4.45
C ALA A 45 -4.22 -6.18 3.66
N ASN A 46 -3.14 -5.65 4.26
CA ASN A 46 -2.17 -4.79 3.58
C ASN A 46 -1.45 -5.52 2.45
N LYS A 47 -1.00 -6.77 2.67
CA LYS A 47 -0.39 -7.61 1.63
C LYS A 47 -1.36 -7.93 0.49
N GLU A 48 -2.60 -8.29 0.80
CA GLU A 48 -3.65 -8.55 -0.21
C GLU A 48 -3.98 -7.28 -1.02
N LYS A 49 -4.02 -6.12 -0.35
CA LYS A 49 -4.17 -4.82 -0.99
C LYS A 49 -2.99 -4.56 -1.93
N ALA A 50 -1.75 -4.72 -1.47
CA ALA A 50 -0.56 -4.51 -2.27
C ALA A 50 -0.57 -5.37 -3.55
N VAL A 51 -0.93 -6.65 -3.46
CA VAL A 51 -1.06 -7.53 -4.64
C VAL A 51 -2.10 -7.00 -5.63
N SER A 52 -3.23 -6.49 -5.14
CA SER A 52 -4.26 -5.89 -6.00
C SER A 52 -3.75 -4.62 -6.69
N GLU A 53 -3.03 -3.76 -5.96
CA GLU A 53 -2.44 -2.53 -6.49
C GLU A 53 -1.37 -2.83 -7.55
N THR A 54 -0.45 -3.77 -7.25
CA THR A 54 0.55 -4.27 -8.20
C THR A 54 -0.10 -4.86 -9.44
N ARG A 55 -1.20 -5.62 -9.30
CA ARG A 55 -1.92 -6.15 -10.47
C ARG A 55 -2.47 -5.04 -11.36
N SER A 56 -3.05 -3.99 -10.79
CA SER A 56 -3.50 -2.82 -11.55
C SER A 56 -2.34 -2.15 -12.27
N LEU A 57 -1.20 -1.97 -11.60
CA LEU A 57 0.02 -1.41 -12.19
C LEU A 57 0.56 -2.27 -13.34
N VAL A 58 0.61 -3.60 -13.19
CA VAL A 58 1.06 -4.51 -14.24
C VAL A 58 0.16 -4.40 -15.48
N MET A 59 -1.17 -4.35 -15.31
CA MET A 59 -2.09 -4.21 -16.44
C MET A 59 -1.94 -2.85 -17.14
N ALA A 60 -1.81 -1.77 -16.37
CA ALA A 60 -1.58 -0.43 -16.90
C ALA A 60 -0.25 -0.33 -17.64
N ALA A 61 0.85 -0.78 -17.01
CA ALA A 61 2.17 -0.83 -17.60
C ALA A 61 2.19 -1.66 -18.88
N GLN A 62 1.60 -2.86 -18.87
CA GLN A 62 1.52 -3.69 -20.07
C GLN A 62 0.75 -2.98 -21.19
N THR A 63 -0.31 -2.22 -20.88
CA THR A 63 -1.09 -1.47 -21.88
C THR A 63 -0.22 -0.40 -22.54
N VAL A 64 0.42 0.47 -21.75
CA VAL A 64 1.23 1.59 -22.24
C VAL A 64 2.46 1.07 -23.02
N ILE A 65 3.13 0.05 -22.48
CA ILE A 65 4.29 -0.56 -23.14
C ILE A 65 3.91 -1.26 -24.45
N SER A 66 2.75 -1.92 -24.50
CA SER A 66 2.28 -2.57 -25.73
C SER A 66 1.98 -1.55 -26.82
N ASP A 67 1.38 -0.40 -26.46
CA ASP A 67 1.14 0.69 -27.42
C ASP A 67 2.46 1.31 -27.90
N ALA A 68 3.40 1.55 -26.99
CA ALA A 68 4.74 2.03 -27.35
C ALA A 68 5.51 1.06 -28.26
N TYR A 69 5.39 -0.25 -28.02
CA TYR A 69 5.97 -1.28 -28.88
C TYR A 69 5.34 -1.26 -30.28
N ALA A 70 4.00 -1.19 -30.36
CA ALA A 70 3.29 -1.12 -31.63
C ALA A 70 3.63 0.14 -32.45
N ASN A 71 3.87 1.26 -31.76
CA ASN A 71 4.21 2.54 -32.38
C ASN A 71 5.72 2.73 -32.63
N GLY A 72 6.56 1.76 -32.23
CA GLY A 72 8.02 1.81 -32.41
C GLY A 72 8.72 2.83 -31.51
N SER A 73 8.09 3.28 -30.42
CA SER A 73 8.64 4.22 -29.45
C SER A 73 9.19 3.54 -28.19
N LEU A 74 9.12 2.21 -28.09
CA LEU A 74 9.59 1.46 -26.93
C LEU A 74 11.04 1.78 -26.56
N ASP A 75 11.95 1.81 -27.54
CA ASP A 75 13.37 2.10 -27.32
C ASP A 75 13.58 3.50 -26.70
N ALA A 76 12.70 4.46 -26.99
CA ALA A 76 12.79 5.80 -26.41
C ALA A 76 12.38 5.82 -24.93
N ILE A 77 11.42 4.99 -24.54
CA ILE A 77 11.01 4.80 -23.13
C ILE A 77 12.12 4.08 -22.35
N LEU A 78 12.73 3.05 -22.96
CA LEU A 78 13.76 2.24 -22.31
C LEU A 78 15.14 2.92 -22.24
N ALA A 79 15.42 3.89 -23.13
CA ALA A 79 16.66 4.66 -23.13
C ALA A 79 16.66 5.84 -22.13
N GLN A 80 15.61 5.98 -21.32
CA GLN A 80 15.49 7.09 -20.38
C GLN A 80 16.43 6.86 -19.17
N GLU A 81 17.56 7.58 -19.15
CA GLU A 81 18.61 7.40 -18.13
C GLU A 81 18.31 8.04 -16.76
N ALA A 82 17.19 8.75 -16.63
CA ALA A 82 16.81 9.39 -15.37
C ALA A 82 15.49 8.80 -14.87
N PRO A 83 15.51 8.15 -13.69
CA PRO A 83 14.31 7.75 -12.97
C PRO A 83 13.46 9.00 -12.63
N GLY A 84 12.31 9.18 -13.28
CA GLY A 84 11.48 10.37 -13.07
C GLY A 84 10.50 10.69 -14.19
N ASP A 85 9.25 10.95 -13.77
CA ASP A 85 8.10 11.54 -14.47
C ASP A 85 8.19 11.63 -16.00
N THR A 86 8.02 10.47 -16.66
CA THR A 86 7.74 10.40 -18.09
C THR A 86 6.23 10.39 -18.32
N ASP A 87 5.78 10.86 -19.48
CA ASP A 87 4.36 10.77 -19.88
C ASP A 87 3.82 9.33 -19.74
N ALA A 88 4.66 8.34 -20.03
CA ALA A 88 4.34 6.92 -19.85
C ALA A 88 4.12 6.54 -18.38
N ILE A 89 4.98 6.97 -17.45
CA ILE A 89 4.81 6.70 -16.01
C ILE A 89 3.56 7.40 -15.48
N ALA A 90 3.31 8.64 -15.90
CA ALA A 90 2.11 9.39 -15.53
C ALA A 90 0.83 8.68 -16.02
N GLU A 91 0.83 8.21 -17.28
CA GLU A 91 -0.28 7.46 -17.86
C GLU A 91 -0.50 6.11 -17.14
N ILE A 92 0.57 5.35 -16.85
CA ILE A 92 0.47 4.08 -16.10
C ILE A 92 -0.18 4.33 -14.74
N ARG A 93 0.22 5.38 -14.04
CA ARG A 93 -0.35 5.76 -12.75
C ARG A 93 -1.82 6.13 -12.86
N GLU A 94 -2.19 6.92 -13.85
CA GLU A 94 -3.59 7.28 -14.10
C GLU A 94 -4.44 6.04 -14.40
N LEU A 95 -3.99 5.19 -15.32
CA LEU A 95 -4.68 3.95 -15.71
C LEU A 95 -4.79 2.94 -14.56
N ALA A 96 -3.79 2.88 -13.69
CA ALA A 96 -3.80 2.01 -12.51
C ALA A 96 -4.68 2.56 -11.37
N GLY A 97 -5.20 3.79 -11.47
CA GLY A 97 -6.04 4.44 -10.47
C GLY A 97 -5.26 5.15 -9.35
N PHE A 98 -4.00 5.49 -9.59
CA PHE A 98 -3.11 6.23 -8.70
C PHE A 98 -2.72 7.59 -9.30
N PRO A 99 -3.65 8.54 -9.50
CA PRO A 99 -3.33 9.82 -10.14
C PRO A 99 -2.25 10.58 -9.35
N GLN A 100 -1.27 11.14 -10.07
CA GLN A 100 -0.24 12.01 -9.47
C GLN A 100 -0.91 13.22 -8.82
N GLY A 101 -0.98 13.21 -7.49
CA GLY A 101 -1.76 14.19 -6.73
C GLY A 101 -1.90 13.82 -5.25
N GLU A 102 -1.73 12.55 -4.91
CA GLU A 102 -1.49 12.13 -3.53
C GLU A 102 -0.02 12.43 -3.20
N GLN A 103 0.22 13.22 -2.14
CA GLN A 103 1.54 13.50 -1.56
C GLN A 103 2.14 12.25 -0.88
N ASP A 104 1.92 11.07 -1.45
CA ASP A 104 2.56 9.83 -1.05
C ASP A 104 3.69 9.53 -2.04
N ASN A 105 4.68 10.43 -2.06
CA ASN A 105 5.94 10.26 -2.78
C ASN A 105 6.82 9.15 -2.15
N THR A 106 6.19 8.21 -1.45
CA THR A 106 6.78 7.08 -0.73
C THR A 106 6.45 5.76 -1.41
N ARG A 107 5.49 5.75 -2.34
CA ARG A 107 5.06 4.54 -3.05
C ARG A 107 5.49 4.63 -4.50
N HIS A 108 6.57 3.96 -4.84
CA HIS A 108 7.09 3.91 -6.19
C HIS A 108 6.85 2.55 -6.82
N PHE A 109 6.86 2.50 -8.16
CA PHE A 109 6.88 1.26 -8.91
C PHE A 109 8.02 1.24 -9.92
N VAL A 110 8.65 0.08 -10.08
CA VAL A 110 9.66 -0.14 -11.10
C VAL A 110 9.23 -1.30 -11.98
N ALA A 111 9.04 -1.03 -13.28
CA ALA A 111 8.70 -2.05 -14.26
C ALA A 111 9.93 -2.41 -15.09
N THR A 112 10.27 -3.68 -15.16
CA THR A 112 11.32 -4.20 -16.04
C THR A 112 10.68 -4.81 -17.28
N VAL A 113 11.05 -4.28 -18.45
CA VAL A 113 10.42 -4.55 -19.75
C VAL A 113 11.42 -5.19 -20.69
N SER A 114 11.04 -6.28 -21.35
CA SER A 114 11.84 -6.90 -22.41
C SER A 114 11.87 -6.05 -23.69
N GLY A 115 12.86 -6.27 -24.57
CA GLY A 115 12.91 -5.61 -25.89
C GLY A 115 11.71 -5.91 -26.81
N THR A 116 10.83 -6.84 -26.43
CA THR A 116 9.58 -7.15 -27.13
C THR A 116 8.33 -6.52 -26.49
N GLY A 117 8.50 -5.67 -25.47
CA GLY A 117 7.39 -4.97 -24.81
C GLY A 117 6.61 -5.82 -23.80
N GLU A 118 7.22 -6.90 -23.30
CA GLU A 118 6.63 -7.73 -22.23
C GLU A 118 7.20 -7.33 -20.86
N ILE A 119 6.32 -7.19 -19.86
CA ILE A 119 6.71 -6.95 -18.46
C ILE A 119 7.31 -8.22 -17.87
N VAL A 120 8.63 -8.22 -17.65
CA VAL A 120 9.39 -9.33 -17.06
C VAL A 120 9.33 -9.31 -15.53
N LYS A 121 9.34 -8.11 -14.95
CA LYS A 121 9.24 -7.89 -13.51
C LYS A 121 8.51 -6.58 -13.24
N LEU A 122 7.73 -6.51 -12.17
CA LEU A 122 7.25 -5.22 -11.65
C LEU A 122 7.36 -5.22 -10.13
N GLU A 123 8.05 -4.25 -9.58
CA GLU A 123 8.16 -4.02 -8.14
C GLU A 123 7.29 -2.83 -7.75
N TYR A 124 6.55 -2.93 -6.65
CA TYR A 124 5.72 -1.85 -6.12
C TYR A 124 5.96 -1.71 -4.61
N LEU A 125 6.47 -0.55 -4.20
CA LEU A 125 6.67 -0.19 -2.80
C LEU A 125 5.35 0.27 -2.19
N TYR A 126 4.79 -0.53 -1.26
CA TYR A 126 3.52 -0.23 -0.61
C TYR A 126 3.66 0.24 0.85
N ALA A 127 4.86 0.05 1.42
CA ALA A 127 5.31 0.57 2.71
C ALA A 127 6.85 0.73 2.68
N ASP A 128 7.42 1.52 3.60
CA ASP A 128 8.84 1.94 3.61
C ASP A 128 9.87 0.85 3.31
N GLU A 129 9.64 -0.38 3.79
CA GLU A 129 10.55 -1.53 3.57
C GLU A 129 9.84 -2.75 3.00
N GLU A 130 8.60 -2.61 2.52
CA GLU A 130 7.82 -3.71 1.97
C GLU A 130 7.40 -3.43 0.52
N ALA A 131 7.77 -4.36 -0.36
CA ALA A 131 7.40 -4.32 -1.77
C ALA A 131 6.58 -5.54 -2.16
N CYS A 132 5.70 -5.35 -3.14
CA CYS A 132 5.07 -6.43 -3.86
C CYS A 132 5.71 -6.56 -5.24
N VAL A 133 6.16 -7.77 -5.57
CA VAL A 133 6.88 -8.09 -6.79
C VAL A 133 6.03 -9.02 -7.65
N TYR A 134 5.85 -8.63 -8.90
CA TYR A 134 5.32 -9.46 -9.95
C TYR A 134 6.46 -10.08 -10.76
N ASP A 135 6.42 -11.41 -10.92
CA ASP A 135 7.31 -12.16 -11.81
C ASP A 135 6.55 -12.53 -13.10
N GLY A 136 6.99 -11.96 -14.23
CA GLY A 136 6.40 -12.19 -15.54
C GLY A 136 6.61 -13.60 -16.09
N GLN A 137 7.68 -14.30 -15.69
CA GLN A 137 7.92 -15.68 -16.13
C GLN A 137 6.95 -16.66 -15.46
N SER A 138 6.70 -16.46 -14.16
CA SER A 138 5.86 -17.34 -13.35
C SER A 138 4.39 -16.87 -13.29
N ALA A 139 4.11 -15.62 -13.71
CA ALA A 139 2.84 -14.93 -13.52
C ALA A 139 2.37 -14.91 -12.05
N THR A 140 3.32 -14.73 -11.12
CA THR A 140 3.08 -14.76 -9.67
C THR A 140 3.35 -13.42 -9.01
N TYR A 141 2.73 -13.21 -7.83
CA TYR A 141 2.94 -12.04 -6.98
C TYR A 141 3.53 -12.48 -5.65
N SER A 142 4.57 -11.79 -5.20
CA SER A 142 5.23 -12.01 -3.91
C SER A 142 5.21 -10.73 -3.08
N THR A 143 5.07 -10.84 -1.76
CA THR A 143 5.16 -9.70 -0.81
C THR A 143 6.24 -9.93 0.26
N ASP A 144 7.04 -10.97 0.07
CA ASP A 144 8.10 -11.38 1.00
C ASP A 144 9.49 -10.99 0.46
N GLU A 145 9.53 -10.28 -0.67
CA GLU A 145 10.76 -9.78 -1.26
C GLU A 145 11.12 -8.41 -0.68
N THR A 146 12.41 -8.23 -0.39
CA THR A 146 12.95 -6.93 -0.01
C THR A 146 12.93 -6.00 -1.22
N PRO A 147 12.43 -4.75 -1.08
CA PRO A 147 12.46 -3.79 -2.16
C PRO A 147 13.88 -3.59 -2.71
N SER A 148 13.99 -3.46 -4.04
CA SER A 148 15.23 -2.96 -4.68
C SER A 148 15.53 -1.52 -4.28
N ASP A 149 16.76 -1.05 -4.52
CA ASP A 149 17.10 0.35 -4.30
C ASP A 149 16.39 1.26 -5.33
N ASP A 150 16.20 0.77 -6.56
CA ASP A 150 15.49 1.51 -7.63
C ASP A 150 14.06 1.89 -7.22
N VAL A 151 13.29 0.93 -6.67
CA VAL A 151 11.89 1.16 -6.23
C VAL A 151 11.80 1.97 -4.94
N ARG A 152 12.92 2.26 -4.25
CA ARG A 152 12.94 3.18 -3.11
C ARG A 152 13.14 4.64 -3.51
N GLU A 153 13.71 4.88 -4.69
CA GLU A 153 14.07 6.23 -5.11
C GLU A 153 12.95 6.91 -5.89
N THR A 154 12.33 6.22 -6.86
CA THR A 154 11.29 6.79 -7.72
C THR A 154 10.65 5.74 -8.62
N ASP A 155 9.65 6.14 -9.40
CA ASP A 155 9.14 5.29 -10.46
C ASP A 155 10.13 5.18 -11.62
N ALA A 156 10.22 3.98 -12.20
CA ALA A 156 11.05 3.75 -13.37
C ALA A 156 10.50 2.67 -14.28
N ILE A 157 10.87 2.76 -15.56
CA ILE A 157 10.70 1.70 -16.54
C ILE A 157 12.09 1.33 -17.04
N LEU A 158 12.55 0.13 -16.72
CA LEU A 158 13.90 -0.35 -17.00
C LEU A 158 13.87 -1.41 -18.09
N ALA A 159 14.89 -1.44 -18.94
CA ALA A 159 15.08 -2.53 -19.89
C ALA A 159 15.51 -3.81 -19.14
N ALA A 160 14.96 -4.97 -19.52
CA ALA A 160 15.45 -6.25 -19.06
C ALA A 160 16.85 -6.50 -19.64
N GLU A 161 17.82 -6.84 -18.79
CA GLU A 161 19.13 -7.24 -19.27
C GLU A 161 19.02 -8.52 -20.10
N ALA A 162 19.64 -8.53 -21.28
CA ALA A 162 19.69 -9.70 -22.14
C ALA A 162 20.59 -10.77 -21.48
N GLY A 163 19.96 -11.79 -20.88
CA GLY A 163 20.63 -13.00 -20.38
C GLY A 163 21.08 -13.94 -21.48
#